data_AF-A0A195BRT0-F1
#
_entry.id   AF-A0A195BRT0-F1
#
_cell.length_a   1.000
_cell.length_b   1.000
_cell.length_c   1.000
_cell.angle_alpha   90.00
_cell.angle_beta   90.00
_cell.angle_gamma   90.00
#
_symmetry.space_group_name_H-M   'P 1'
#
loop_
_entity.id
_entity.type
_entity.pdbx_description
1 polymer ?
#
loop_
_entity_poly.entity_id
_entity_poly.type
_entity_poly.pdbx_seq_one_letter_code
_entity_poly.pdbx_strand_id
1 'polypeptide(L)'
;MTGVGNCAFQKFNAGIVLMCVFGLIFSYYAYTVEVKKDQDDSYQPLCDISEHISCTKVFMTEYGKGFGLFPKDSVFHIRNPIYGLIFYTLVAILSMINNYTFSAATVILGIISNILSIYLSHILYLYRDICVVCISTYITNAMITSLLLRLMLARIPGLFNGGVSSRRLRCKLEVYGTRVGASTPFLLASTLKLLLRDSDDLYVRSGFGGA
;
A
#
# COMPACT_ATOMS: atom_id res chain seq x y z
N MET A 1 -22.32 -7.96 -16.42
CA MET A 1 -21.42 -7.97 -15.25
C MET A 1 -21.63 -6.66 -14.50
N THR A 2 -22.03 -6.75 -13.23
CA THR A 2 -22.71 -5.67 -12.48
C THR A 2 -21.74 -4.58 -12.02
N GLY A 3 -22.11 -3.31 -12.19
CA GLY A 3 -21.28 -2.14 -11.84
C GLY A 3 -20.81 -2.06 -10.37
N VAL A 4 -21.35 -2.91 -9.50
CA VAL A 4 -20.92 -3.08 -8.10
C VAL A 4 -19.55 -3.76 -7.99
N GLY A 5 -19.22 -4.68 -8.90
CA GLY A 5 -17.89 -5.31 -8.95
C GLY A 5 -16.77 -4.31 -9.25
N ASN A 6 -17.05 -3.36 -10.16
CA ASN A 6 -16.08 -2.33 -10.57
C ASN A 6 -15.78 -1.33 -9.43
N CYS A 7 -16.76 -0.94 -8.60
CA CYS A 7 -16.57 -0.01 -7.48
C CYS A 7 -15.61 -0.58 -6.42
N ALA A 8 -15.81 -1.83 -5.99
CA ALA A 8 -14.96 -2.46 -4.98
C ALA A 8 -13.54 -2.69 -5.51
N PHE A 9 -13.42 -3.12 -6.76
CA PHE A 9 -12.14 -3.33 -7.44
C PHE A 9 -11.36 -2.03 -7.61
N GLN A 10 -12.03 -0.93 -8.00
CA GLN A 10 -11.42 0.40 -8.06
C GLN A 10 -10.88 0.87 -6.70
N LYS A 11 -11.59 0.59 -5.60
CA LYS A 11 -11.13 0.96 -4.25
C LYS A 11 -9.87 0.21 -3.83
N PHE A 12 -9.75 -1.09 -4.16
CA PHE A 12 -8.53 -1.85 -3.90
C PHE A 12 -7.36 -1.34 -4.75
N ASN A 13 -7.58 -1.13 -6.04
CA ASN A 13 -6.55 -0.61 -6.94
C ASN A 13 -6.08 0.79 -6.52
N ALA A 14 -6.99 1.69 -6.14
CA ALA A 14 -6.65 3.01 -5.62
C ALA A 14 -5.78 2.91 -4.35
N GLY A 15 -6.12 1.99 -3.43
CA GLY A 15 -5.32 1.75 -2.23
C GLY A 15 -3.91 1.20 -2.54
N ILE A 16 -3.79 0.28 -3.50
CA ILE A 16 -2.50 -0.25 -3.95
C ILE A 16 -1.65 0.86 -4.56
N VAL A 17 -2.22 1.63 -5.50
CA VAL A 17 -1.53 2.73 -6.16
C VAL A 17 -1.07 3.79 -5.15
N LEU A 18 -1.91 4.15 -4.19
CA LEU A 18 -1.54 5.09 -3.12
C LEU A 18 -0.32 4.58 -2.33
N MET A 19 -0.31 3.31 -1.94
CA MET A 19 0.83 2.71 -1.24
C MET A 19 2.07 2.63 -2.12
N CYS A 20 1.92 2.34 -3.42
CA CYS A 20 3.03 2.40 -4.38
C CYS A 20 3.62 3.80 -4.48
N VAL A 21 2.80 4.86 -4.45
CA VAL A 21 3.28 6.25 -4.44
C VAL A 21 4.11 6.53 -3.19
N PHE A 22 3.65 6.11 -2.00
CA PHE A 22 4.45 6.22 -0.77
C PHE A 22 5.77 5.45 -0.88
N GLY A 23 5.74 4.22 -1.41
CA GLY A 23 6.93 3.42 -1.66
C GLY A 23 7.93 4.11 -2.60
N LEU A 24 7.44 4.71 -3.69
CA LEU A 24 8.25 5.48 -4.64
C LEU A 24 8.90 6.69 -3.96
N ILE A 25 8.18 7.41 -3.11
CA ILE A 25 8.73 8.55 -2.36
C ILE A 25 9.87 8.08 -1.45
N PHE A 26 9.67 7.00 -0.68
CA PHE A 26 10.72 6.46 0.20
C PHE A 26 11.94 5.95 -0.57
N SER A 27 11.74 5.24 -1.68
CA SER A 27 12.83 4.76 -2.53
C SER A 27 13.56 5.89 -3.24
N TYR A 28 12.85 6.89 -3.74
CA TYR A 28 13.47 8.06 -4.37
C TYR A 28 14.30 8.87 -3.36
N TYR A 29 13.78 9.02 -2.14
CA TYR A 29 14.51 9.67 -1.06
C TYR A 29 15.77 8.89 -0.70
N ALA A 30 15.69 7.58 -0.49
CA ALA A 30 16.85 6.73 -0.21
C ALA A 30 17.88 6.78 -1.35
N TYR A 31 17.45 6.73 -2.61
CA TYR A 31 18.31 6.91 -3.77
C TYR A 31 19.05 8.26 -3.73
N THR A 32 18.33 9.34 -3.44
CA THR A 32 18.91 10.68 -3.37
C THR A 32 19.96 10.78 -2.26
N VAL A 33 19.67 10.19 -1.09
CA VAL A 33 20.62 10.14 0.02
C VAL A 33 21.89 9.38 -0.36
N GLU A 34 21.73 8.21 -0.98
CA GLU A 34 22.86 7.42 -1.46
C GLU A 34 23.69 8.17 -2.50
N VAL A 35 23.07 8.83 -3.49
CA VAL A 35 23.80 9.56 -4.53
C VAL A 35 24.55 10.76 -3.94
N LYS A 36 23.89 11.55 -3.11
CA LYS A 36 24.51 12.74 -2.51
C LYS A 36 25.65 12.38 -1.58
N LYS A 37 25.50 11.34 -0.76
CA LYS A 37 26.57 10.91 0.16
C LYS A 37 27.75 10.26 -0.56
N ASP A 38 27.50 9.57 -1.68
CA ASP A 38 28.55 8.99 -2.55
C ASP A 38 29.33 10.09 -3.30
N GLN A 39 28.73 11.28 -3.50
CA GLN A 39 29.37 12.45 -4.10
C GLN A 39 30.07 13.35 -3.08
N ASP A 40 29.46 13.56 -1.91
CA ASP A 40 29.95 14.42 -0.85
C ASP A 40 29.86 13.69 0.49
N ASP A 41 31.02 13.34 1.03
CA ASP A 41 31.11 12.61 2.29
C ASP A 41 30.64 13.43 3.50
N SER A 42 30.56 14.76 3.39
CA SER A 42 30.08 15.64 4.46
C SER A 42 28.55 15.81 4.49
N TYR A 43 27.84 15.29 3.47
CA TYR A 43 26.39 15.41 3.39
C TYR A 43 25.68 14.63 4.52
N GLN A 44 24.85 15.32 5.30
CA GLN A 44 24.01 14.73 6.33
C GLN A 44 22.53 14.71 5.90
N PRO A 45 21.92 13.52 5.73
CA PRO A 45 20.52 13.41 5.33
C PRO A 45 19.57 13.57 6.52
N LEU A 46 18.30 13.93 6.25
CA LEU A 46 17.28 14.11 7.30
C LEU A 46 16.92 12.82 8.04
N CYS A 47 17.24 11.66 7.47
CA CYS A 47 17.02 10.36 8.11
C CYS A 47 18.16 9.95 9.05
N ASP A 48 19.16 10.81 9.22
CA ASP A 48 20.24 10.68 10.19
C ASP A 48 19.91 11.59 11.39
N ILE A 49 19.27 11.02 12.41
CA ILE A 49 18.72 11.77 13.55
C ILE A 49 19.67 11.70 14.75
N SER A 50 20.34 10.56 14.91
CA SER A 50 21.22 10.25 16.03
C SER A 50 22.22 9.19 15.60
N GLU A 51 23.28 8.99 16.39
CA GLU A 51 24.31 8.00 16.10
C GLU A 51 23.76 6.58 15.90
N HIS A 52 22.68 6.22 16.60
CA HIS A 52 22.00 4.92 16.47
C HIS A 52 20.81 4.93 15.49
N ILE A 53 20.43 6.09 14.96
CA ILE A 53 19.32 6.25 14.01
C ILE A 53 19.88 6.89 12.73
N SER A 54 20.60 6.10 11.95
CA SER A 54 21.26 6.54 10.72
C SER A 54 20.90 5.62 9.55
N CYS A 55 20.24 6.19 8.55
CA CYS A 55 20.03 5.56 7.24
C CYS A 55 21.35 5.43 6.44
N THR A 56 22.27 6.39 6.62
CA THR A 56 23.53 6.49 5.89
C THR A 56 24.44 5.30 6.17
N LYS A 57 24.59 4.93 7.45
CA LYS A 57 25.40 3.79 7.88
C LYS A 57 24.96 2.50 7.19
N VAL A 58 23.65 2.30 7.07
CA VAL A 58 23.05 1.12 6.43
C VAL A 58 23.26 1.16 4.91
N PHE A 59 22.97 2.29 4.26
CA PHE A 59 23.05 2.40 2.80
C PHE A 59 24.49 2.33 2.25
N MET A 60 25.48 2.74 3.02
CA MET A 60 26.89 2.68 2.61
C MET A 60 27.57 1.33 2.88
N THR A 61 26.85 0.36 3.44
CA THR A 61 27.33 -1.03 3.53
C THR A 61 27.31 -1.73 2.18
N GLU A 62 27.99 -2.88 2.09
CA GLU A 62 27.87 -3.79 0.95
C GLU A 62 26.43 -4.25 0.69
N TYR A 63 25.60 -4.35 1.75
CA TYR A 63 24.20 -4.73 1.63
C TYR A 63 23.33 -3.63 1.01
N GLY A 64 23.77 -2.38 1.00
CA GLY A 64 23.08 -1.25 0.35
C GLY A 64 23.10 -1.30 -1.18
N LYS A 65 24.01 -2.12 -1.76
CA LYS A 65 24.15 -2.31 -3.21
C LYS A 65 23.93 -3.79 -3.55
N GLY A 66 22.97 -4.08 -4.43
CA GLY A 66 22.67 -5.44 -4.88
C GLY A 66 22.31 -6.39 -3.74
N PHE A 67 21.74 -5.88 -2.63
CA PHE A 67 21.42 -6.65 -1.43
C PHE A 67 22.61 -7.37 -0.79
N GLY A 68 23.87 -7.08 -1.18
CA GLY A 68 25.04 -7.87 -0.77
C GLY A 68 25.08 -9.31 -1.33
N LEU A 69 24.21 -9.64 -2.29
CA LEU A 69 24.11 -10.98 -2.88
C LEU A 69 24.82 -11.08 -4.23
N PHE A 70 25.00 -9.95 -4.92
CA PHE A 70 25.57 -9.90 -6.26
C PHE A 70 27.05 -9.46 -6.23
N PRO A 71 27.93 -10.10 -7.01
CA PRO A 71 29.34 -9.72 -7.09
C PRO A 71 29.51 -8.35 -7.75
N LYS A 72 30.60 -7.65 -7.42
CA LYS A 72 30.78 -6.24 -7.78
C LYS A 72 30.82 -5.98 -9.30
N ASP A 73 31.24 -6.97 -10.06
CA ASP A 73 31.40 -6.90 -11.52
C ASP A 73 30.11 -7.20 -12.29
N SER A 74 29.03 -7.56 -11.58
CA SER A 74 27.75 -7.88 -12.21
C SER A 74 26.89 -6.63 -12.45
N VAL A 75 26.10 -6.66 -13.52
CA VAL A 75 25.13 -5.59 -13.86
C VAL A 75 24.06 -5.42 -12.75
N PHE A 76 23.87 -6.43 -11.90
CA PHE A 76 22.93 -6.41 -10.78
C PHE A 76 23.49 -5.78 -9.50
N HIS A 77 24.76 -5.35 -9.52
CA HIS A 77 25.36 -4.60 -8.42
C HIS A 77 24.98 -3.12 -8.48
N ILE A 78 23.68 -2.85 -8.36
CA ILE A 78 23.09 -1.50 -8.33
C ILE A 78 22.52 -1.19 -6.96
N ARG A 79 22.36 0.10 -6.66
CA ARG A 79 21.80 0.64 -5.42
C ARG A 79 20.42 0.04 -5.11
N ASN A 80 20.20 -0.42 -3.88
CA ASN A 80 18.94 -1.08 -3.47
C ASN A 80 17.67 -0.24 -3.75
N PRO A 81 17.66 1.08 -3.52
CA PRO A 81 16.48 1.89 -3.80
C PRO A 81 16.03 1.87 -5.27
N ILE A 82 16.92 1.57 -6.22
CA ILE A 82 16.55 1.42 -7.64
C ILE A 82 15.65 0.20 -7.84
N TYR A 83 15.93 -0.93 -7.15
CA TYR A 83 15.04 -2.08 -7.17
C TYR A 83 13.66 -1.73 -6.59
N GLY A 84 13.62 -0.92 -5.53
CA GLY A 84 12.38 -0.38 -4.98
C GLY A 84 11.59 0.46 -5.99
N LEU A 85 12.24 1.41 -6.66
CA LEU A 85 11.62 2.23 -7.71
C LEU A 85 11.01 1.39 -8.83
N ILE A 86 11.75 0.39 -9.32
CA ILE A 86 11.27 -0.53 -10.35
C ILE A 86 10.08 -1.35 -9.82
N PHE A 87 10.19 -1.92 -8.63
CA PHE A 87 9.14 -2.72 -8.00
C PHE A 87 7.83 -1.93 -7.84
N TYR A 88 7.87 -0.74 -7.23
CA TYR A 88 6.65 0.05 -7.00
C TYR A 88 6.01 0.53 -8.31
N THR A 89 6.82 0.89 -9.30
CA THR A 89 6.33 1.30 -10.63
C THR A 89 5.65 0.13 -11.34
N LEU A 90 6.29 -1.04 -11.36
CA LEU A 90 5.72 -2.25 -11.97
C LEU A 90 4.43 -2.67 -11.27
N VAL A 91 4.40 -2.71 -9.93
CA VAL A 91 3.19 -3.05 -9.19
C VAL A 91 2.06 -2.06 -9.46
N ALA A 92 2.34 -0.75 -9.51
CA ALA A 92 1.34 0.25 -9.83
C ALA A 92 0.73 0.02 -11.22
N ILE A 93 1.56 -0.22 -12.25
CA ILE A 93 1.09 -0.46 -13.63
C ILE A 93 0.30 -1.76 -13.72
N LEU A 94 0.86 -2.87 -13.21
CA LEU A 94 0.24 -4.19 -13.31
C LEU A 94 -1.06 -4.29 -12.49
N SER A 95 -1.17 -3.54 -11.38
CA SER A 95 -2.39 -3.54 -10.55
C SER A 95 -3.62 -2.98 -11.28
N MET A 96 -3.41 -2.13 -12.29
CA MET A 96 -4.49 -1.58 -13.12
C MET A 96 -4.99 -2.58 -14.18
N ILE A 97 -4.23 -3.63 -14.48
CA ILE A 97 -4.58 -4.63 -15.49
C ILE A 97 -5.56 -5.64 -14.89
N ASN A 98 -6.76 -5.71 -15.46
CA ASN A 98 -7.80 -6.64 -15.01
C ASN A 98 -7.63 -8.05 -15.61
N ASN A 99 -6.51 -8.69 -15.34
CA ASN A 99 -6.23 -10.06 -15.76
C ASN A 99 -5.65 -10.88 -14.59
N TYR A 100 -6.16 -12.10 -14.41
CA TYR A 100 -5.78 -13.01 -13.32
C TYR A 100 -4.28 -13.28 -13.29
N THR A 101 -3.65 -13.53 -14.44
CA THR A 101 -2.22 -13.84 -14.53
C THR A 101 -1.36 -12.69 -14.01
N PHE A 102 -1.69 -11.46 -14.40
CA PHE A 102 -0.99 -10.27 -13.91
C PHE A 102 -1.20 -10.06 -12.41
N SER A 103 -2.40 -10.34 -11.89
CA SER A 103 -2.67 -10.29 -10.45
C SER A 103 -1.80 -11.30 -9.69
N ALA A 104 -1.73 -12.54 -10.16
CA ALA A 104 -0.91 -13.58 -9.55
C ALA A 104 0.58 -13.20 -9.60
N ALA A 105 1.07 -12.70 -10.75
CA ALA A 105 2.43 -12.22 -10.91
C ALA A 105 2.76 -11.09 -9.92
N THR A 106 1.87 -10.10 -9.74
CA THR A 106 2.08 -9.03 -8.76
C THR A 106 2.11 -9.51 -7.32
N VAL A 107 1.31 -10.53 -6.97
CA VAL A 107 1.36 -11.15 -5.63
C VAL A 107 2.69 -11.85 -5.41
N ILE A 108 3.19 -12.60 -6.41
CA ILE A 108 4.51 -13.25 -6.34
C ILE A 108 5.61 -12.21 -6.15
N LEU A 109 5.59 -11.12 -6.92
CA LEU A 109 6.53 -10.01 -6.74
C LEU A 109 6.44 -9.40 -5.33
N GLY A 110 5.23 -9.22 -4.80
CA GLY A 110 5.02 -8.75 -3.44
C GLY A 110 5.58 -9.68 -2.36
N ILE A 111 5.44 -11.01 -2.53
CA ILE A 111 6.00 -12.02 -1.63
C ILE A 111 7.53 -11.95 -1.66
N ILE A 112 8.14 -11.92 -2.85
CA ILE A 112 9.60 -11.80 -3.01
C ILE A 112 10.11 -10.53 -2.33
N SER A 113 9.42 -9.40 -2.52
CA SER A 113 9.75 -8.12 -1.89
C SER A 113 9.69 -8.19 -0.35
N ASN A 114 8.73 -8.94 0.22
CA ASN A 114 8.65 -9.15 1.66
C ASN A 114 9.75 -10.08 2.19
N ILE A 115 10.11 -11.14 1.46
CA ILE A 115 11.25 -12.00 1.81
C ILE A 115 12.53 -11.17 1.86
N LEU A 116 12.77 -10.33 0.84
CA LEU A 116 13.89 -9.40 0.83
C LEU A 116 13.82 -8.42 2.01
N SER A 117 12.65 -7.87 2.31
CA SER A 117 12.47 -6.95 3.45
C SER A 117 12.84 -7.60 4.79
N ILE A 118 12.47 -8.88 5.00
CA ILE A 118 12.87 -9.66 6.18
C ILE A 118 14.39 -9.85 6.22
N TYR A 119 14.99 -10.18 5.07
CA TYR A 119 16.44 -10.31 4.95
C TYR A 119 17.17 -9.01 5.32
N LEU A 120 16.81 -7.87 4.73
CA LEU A 120 17.43 -6.59 5.12
C LEU A 120 17.15 -6.24 6.58
N SER A 121 15.95 -6.53 7.10
CA SER A 121 15.64 -6.29 8.51
C SER A 121 16.57 -7.07 9.45
N HIS A 122 16.94 -8.31 9.09
CA HIS A 122 17.93 -9.08 9.83
C HIS A 122 19.32 -8.43 9.77
N ILE A 123 19.71 -7.88 8.61
CA ILE A 123 20.95 -7.11 8.48
C ILE A 123 20.92 -5.86 9.37
N LEU A 124 19.84 -5.07 9.37
CA LEU A 124 19.70 -3.90 10.25
C LEU A 124 19.90 -4.27 11.73
N TYR A 125 19.35 -5.42 12.14
CA TYR A 125 19.54 -5.93 13.50
C TYR A 125 21.00 -6.25 13.80
N LEU A 126 21.75 -6.82 12.85
CA LEU A 126 23.17 -7.12 13.00
C LEU A 126 24.02 -5.85 13.17
N TYR A 127 23.71 -4.79 12.42
CA TYR A 127 24.41 -3.51 12.48
C TYR A 127 24.02 -2.64 13.69
N ARG A 128 22.98 -3.01 14.44
CA ARG A 128 22.45 -2.28 15.61
C ARG A 128 22.06 -0.82 15.32
N ASP A 129 21.72 -0.52 14.07
CA ASP A 129 21.27 0.80 13.63
C ASP A 129 19.80 0.77 13.22
N ILE A 130 19.07 1.83 13.54
CA ILE A 130 17.65 1.98 13.21
C ILE A 130 17.50 2.88 11.99
N CYS A 131 17.07 2.29 10.86
CA CYS A 131 16.76 3.05 9.66
C CYS A 131 15.24 3.24 9.52
N VAL A 132 14.74 4.44 9.85
CA VAL A 132 13.29 4.79 9.79
C VAL A 132 12.73 4.66 8.37
N VAL A 133 13.49 5.06 7.35
CA VAL A 133 13.10 4.95 5.93
C VAL A 133 12.95 3.48 5.53
N CYS A 134 13.87 2.62 5.97
CA CYS A 134 13.87 1.20 5.69
C CYS A 134 12.66 0.52 6.34
N ILE A 135 12.42 0.80 7.63
CA ILE A 135 11.24 0.29 8.36
C ILE A 135 9.94 0.71 7.67
N SER A 136 9.85 1.99 7.26
CA SER A 136 8.68 2.52 6.53
C SER A 136 8.47 1.79 5.19
N THR A 137 9.56 1.50 4.49
CA THR A 137 9.54 0.72 3.23
C THR A 137 9.06 -0.72 3.49
N TYR A 138 9.49 -1.37 4.57
CA TYR A 138 9.07 -2.73 4.91
C TYR A 138 7.58 -2.80 5.25
N ILE A 139 7.09 -1.84 6.03
CA ILE A 139 5.65 -1.72 6.34
C ILE A 139 4.86 -1.49 5.05
N THR A 140 5.34 -0.61 4.17
CA THR A 140 4.72 -0.35 2.86
C THR A 140 4.66 -1.62 2.00
N ASN A 141 5.74 -2.41 1.95
CA ASN A 141 5.79 -3.68 1.23
C ASN A 141 4.80 -4.70 1.78
N ALA A 142 4.68 -4.83 3.10
CA ALA A 142 3.71 -5.72 3.72
C ALA A 142 2.27 -5.30 3.42
N MET A 143 1.99 -3.99 3.49
CA MET A 143 0.67 -3.43 3.19
C MET A 143 0.28 -3.66 1.72
N ILE A 144 1.18 -3.40 0.77
CA ILE A 144 0.96 -3.64 -0.66
C ILE A 144 0.65 -5.12 -0.90
N THR A 145 1.46 -6.06 -0.39
CA THR A 145 1.23 -7.49 -0.57
C THR A 145 -0.10 -7.94 0.03
N SER A 146 -0.49 -7.40 1.19
CA SER A 146 -1.79 -7.72 1.79
C SER A 146 -2.97 -7.27 0.92
N LEU A 147 -2.86 -6.10 0.28
CA LEU A 147 -3.88 -5.57 -0.63
C LEU A 147 -3.92 -6.36 -1.94
N LEU A 148 -2.76 -6.72 -2.49
CA LEU A 148 -2.65 -7.55 -3.68
C LEU A 148 -3.24 -8.94 -3.47
N LEU A 149 -2.98 -9.56 -2.30
CA LEU A 149 -3.55 -10.86 -1.95
C LEU A 149 -5.08 -10.76 -1.84
N ARG A 150 -5.61 -9.73 -1.18
CA ARG A 150 -7.07 -9.50 -1.10
C ARG A 150 -7.69 -9.30 -2.48
N LEU A 151 -7.04 -8.53 -3.35
CA LEU A 151 -7.48 -8.31 -4.73
C LEU A 151 -7.51 -9.61 -5.53
N MET A 152 -6.46 -10.44 -5.40
CA MET A 152 -6.37 -11.73 -6.08
C MET A 152 -7.43 -12.72 -5.58
N LEU A 153 -7.61 -12.84 -4.25
CA LEU A 153 -8.63 -13.71 -3.65
C LEU A 153 -10.05 -13.31 -4.07
N ALA A 154 -10.31 -12.01 -4.24
CA ALA A 154 -11.60 -11.53 -4.74
C ALA A 154 -11.87 -11.89 -6.22
N ARG A 155 -10.84 -12.27 -7.00
CA ARG A 155 -10.98 -12.74 -8.40
C ARG A 155 -11.24 -14.24 -8.50
N ILE A 156 -10.96 -15.04 -7.46
CA ILE A 156 -11.17 -16.49 -7.46
C ILE A 156 -12.67 -16.76 -7.25
N PRO A 157 -13.39 -17.38 -8.21
CA PRO A 157 -14.78 -17.75 -8.02
C PRO A 157 -14.90 -18.82 -6.92
N GLY A 158 -15.75 -18.58 -5.90
CA GLY A 158 -16.13 -19.60 -4.92
C GLY A 158 -15.48 -19.55 -3.52
N LEU A 159 -14.49 -18.67 -3.28
CA LEU A 159 -13.78 -18.66 -1.98
C LEU A 159 -14.30 -17.62 -0.96
N PHE A 160 -14.98 -16.56 -1.40
CA PHE A 160 -15.40 -15.45 -0.55
C PHE A 160 -16.94 -15.30 -0.47
N ASN A 161 -17.61 -16.32 0.06
CA ASN A 161 -19.05 -16.25 0.34
C ASN A 161 -19.38 -15.68 1.75
N GLY A 162 -18.40 -15.16 2.49
CA GLY A 162 -18.58 -14.86 3.92
C GLY A 162 -17.76 -13.69 4.48
N GLY A 163 -17.72 -12.52 3.82
CA GLY A 163 -16.97 -11.39 4.42
C GLY A 163 -17.08 -10.01 3.78
N VAL A 164 -18.02 -9.77 2.85
CA VAL A 164 -18.20 -8.44 2.22
C VAL A 164 -19.66 -7.96 2.38
N SER A 165 -20.32 -8.34 3.48
CA SER A 165 -21.72 -7.96 3.72
C SER A 165 -21.87 -6.49 4.14
N SER A 166 -20.93 -5.94 4.93
CA SER A 166 -21.09 -4.59 5.50
C SER A 166 -20.63 -3.42 4.59
N ARG A 167 -19.81 -3.66 3.55
CA ARG A 167 -19.38 -2.61 2.60
C ARG A 167 -20.30 -2.44 1.40
N ARG A 168 -21.19 -3.41 1.14
CA ARG A 168 -22.17 -3.38 0.04
C ARG A 168 -23.15 -2.21 0.16
N LEU A 169 -23.40 -1.73 1.38
CA LEU A 169 -24.26 -0.56 1.63
C LEU A 169 -23.57 0.78 1.32
N ARG A 170 -22.23 0.88 1.48
CA ARG A 170 -21.49 2.14 1.32
C ARG A 170 -21.21 2.52 -0.14
N CYS A 171 -20.93 1.56 -1.04
CA CYS A 171 -20.88 1.87 -2.50
C CYS A 171 -22.27 2.23 -3.05
N LYS A 172 -23.38 1.72 -2.47
CA LYS A 172 -24.74 2.14 -2.89
C LYS A 172 -25.02 3.60 -2.56
N LEU A 173 -24.53 4.09 -1.43
CA LEU A 173 -24.70 5.49 -1.00
C LEU A 173 -23.86 6.49 -1.82
N GLU A 174 -22.62 6.16 -2.21
CA GLU A 174 -21.79 7.04 -3.07
C GLU A 174 -22.35 7.20 -4.48
N VAL A 175 -22.91 6.13 -5.08
CA VAL A 175 -23.51 6.17 -6.42
C VAL A 175 -24.85 6.94 -6.41
N TYR A 176 -25.59 6.90 -5.31
CA TYR A 176 -26.80 7.71 -5.17
C TYR A 176 -26.49 9.18 -4.86
N GLY A 177 -25.43 9.46 -4.09
CA GLY A 177 -24.99 10.83 -3.77
C GLY A 177 -24.45 11.61 -4.97
N THR A 178 -23.82 10.94 -5.94
CA THR A 178 -23.29 11.58 -7.15
C THR A 178 -24.37 11.91 -8.20
N ARG A 179 -25.58 11.33 -8.11
CA ARG A 179 -26.72 11.73 -8.97
C ARG A 179 -27.51 12.93 -8.44
N VAL A 180 -27.35 13.29 -7.17
CA VAL A 180 -28.09 14.41 -6.54
C VAL A 180 -27.21 15.65 -6.34
N GLY A 181 -25.89 15.53 -6.55
CA GLY A 181 -24.92 16.62 -6.35
C GLY A 181 -24.81 17.66 -7.48
N ALA A 182 -25.90 17.95 -8.20
CA ALA A 182 -25.99 19.14 -9.03
C ALA A 182 -26.89 20.15 -8.31
N SER A 183 -26.26 21.15 -7.69
CA SER A 183 -26.85 22.34 -7.05
C SER A 183 -27.17 22.20 -5.55
N THR A 184 -26.64 23.16 -4.78
CA THR A 184 -27.07 23.67 -3.45
C THR A 184 -26.32 23.22 -2.17
N PRO A 185 -26.16 24.14 -1.19
CA PRO A 185 -24.93 24.30 -0.41
C PRO A 185 -24.93 23.63 0.98
N PHE A 186 -23.74 23.66 1.56
CA PHE A 186 -23.18 23.03 2.76
C PHE A 186 -23.95 23.10 4.10
N LEU A 187 -25.21 23.56 4.14
CA LEU A 187 -25.94 23.79 5.41
C LEU A 187 -27.02 22.73 5.76
N LEU A 188 -27.38 21.83 4.83
CA LEU A 188 -28.47 20.84 5.04
C LEU A 188 -28.01 19.50 5.66
N ALA A 189 -26.70 19.26 5.76
CA ALA A 189 -26.18 17.96 6.22
C ALA A 189 -26.36 17.74 7.73
N SER A 190 -26.48 18.82 8.51
CA SER A 190 -26.63 18.75 9.97
C SER A 190 -28.09 18.51 10.39
N THR A 191 -29.06 19.08 9.67
CA THR A 191 -30.50 18.89 9.95
C THR A 191 -31.00 17.54 9.50
N LEU A 192 -30.46 16.97 8.41
CA LEU A 192 -30.85 15.64 7.93
C LEU A 192 -30.33 14.49 8.83
N LYS A 193 -29.21 14.71 9.54
CA LYS A 193 -28.74 13.76 10.57
C LYS A 193 -29.65 13.69 11.79
N LEU A 194 -30.31 14.79 12.14
CA LEU A 194 -31.26 14.84 13.25
C LEU A 194 -32.60 14.17 12.88
N LEU A 195 -33.07 14.33 11.64
CA LEU A 195 -34.31 13.69 11.18
C LEU A 195 -34.17 12.17 10.93
N LEU A 196 -32.97 11.67 10.60
CA LEU A 196 -32.75 10.24 10.41
C LEU A 196 -32.49 9.47 11.72
N ARG A 197 -32.18 10.16 12.83
CA ARG A 197 -32.05 9.51 14.14
C ARG A 197 -33.41 9.16 14.76
N ASP A 198 -34.48 9.83 14.35
CA ASP A 198 -35.86 9.57 14.83
C ASP A 198 -36.48 8.33 14.16
N SER A 199 -36.08 8.00 12.93
CA SER A 199 -36.66 6.86 12.19
C SER A 199 -36.11 5.48 12.60
N ASP A 200 -34.96 5.43 13.29
CA ASP A 200 -34.35 4.16 13.74
C ASP A 200 -35.09 3.53 14.94
N ASP A 201 -35.87 4.31 15.71
CA ASP A 201 -36.65 3.78 16.86
C ASP A 201 -37.95 3.09 16.44
N LEU A 202 -38.43 3.30 15.20
CA LEU A 202 -39.72 2.74 14.75
C LEU A 202 -39.61 1.39 14.01
N TYR A 203 -38.41 0.92 13.69
CA TYR A 203 -38.22 -0.34 12.94
C TYR A 203 -37.77 -1.52 13.82
N VAL A 204 -37.33 -1.26 15.06
CA VAL A 204 -36.91 -2.31 16.01
C VAL A 204 -38.11 -2.98 16.71
N ARG A 205 -39.33 -2.44 16.59
CA ARG A 205 -40.50 -2.90 17.36
C ARG A 205 -41.50 -3.81 16.62
N SER A 206 -41.26 -4.19 15.37
CA SER A 206 -42.26 -4.91 14.55
C SER A 206 -41.80 -6.26 13.96
N GLY A 207 -40.80 -6.91 14.56
CA GLY A 207 -40.23 -8.17 14.08
C GLY A 207 -40.30 -9.35 15.06
N PHE A 208 -41.38 -9.50 15.82
CA PHE A 208 -41.68 -10.72 16.59
C PHE A 208 -43.21 -10.92 16.59
N GLY A 209 -43.68 -11.96 15.89
CA GLY A 209 -45.11 -12.28 15.80
C GLY A 209 -45.35 -13.32 14.73
N GLY A 210 -45.76 -14.52 15.16
CA GLY A 210 -45.80 -15.74 14.36
C GLY A 210 -46.90 -15.81 13.30
N ALA A 211 -46.74 -16.80 12.43
CA ALA A 211 -47.64 -17.94 12.25
C ALA A 211 -46.94 -18.95 11.33
#